data_AF-A0A836KG96-F1
#
_entry.id   AF-A0A836KG96-F1
#
_cell.length_a   1.000
_cell.length_b   1.000
_cell.length_c   1.000
_cell.angle_alpha   90.00
_cell.angle_beta   90.00
_cell.angle_gamma   90.00
#
_symmetry.space_group_name_H-M   'P 1'
#
loop_
_entity.id
_entity.type
_entity.pdbx_description
1 polymer ?
#
loop_
_entity_poly.entity_id
_entity_poly.type
_entity_poly.pdbx_seq_one_letter_code
_entity_poly.pdbx_strand_id
1 'polypeptide(L)'
;MNLQNSNLPPIAAGLLYGLSIIFFVDGIVLCQQEPHTENRFSFLQCIPVIFSTAGLLLLHFVSPSEVKQGDGRGRVMLFMSWLTMFGSSIGALVIVFFLYTGKQTRTRAVPGVSLVLYTCLAPIVASVLWWGRRVSDIDEW
;
A
#
# COMPACT_ATOMS: atom_id res chain seq x y z
N MET A 1 29.18 -8.57 8.56
CA MET A 1 28.90 -8.12 7.18
C MET A 1 28.24 -6.75 7.27
N ASN A 2 29.00 -5.67 7.05
CA ASN A 2 28.47 -4.31 6.96
C ASN A 2 27.73 -4.16 5.63
N LEU A 3 26.42 -4.44 5.63
CA LEU A 3 25.52 -4.07 4.55
C LEU A 3 24.99 -2.65 4.78
N GLN A 4 25.88 -1.67 4.86
CA GLN A 4 25.53 -0.25 4.92
C GLN A 4 25.41 0.28 3.48
N ASN A 5 24.58 -0.36 2.67
CA ASN A 5 24.20 0.22 1.37
C ASN A 5 22.92 1.03 1.60
N SER A 6 23.07 2.35 1.78
CA SER A 6 21.96 3.29 2.02
C SER A 6 20.88 3.24 0.92
N ASN A 7 21.22 2.71 -0.25
CA ASN A 7 20.30 2.55 -1.38
C ASN A 7 19.46 1.25 -1.35
N LEU A 8 19.78 0.28 -0.47
CA LEU A 8 19.08 -1.00 -0.45
C LEU A 8 17.60 -0.87 0.02
N PRO A 9 17.27 -0.10 1.07
CA PRO A 9 15.88 0.11 1.49
C PRO A 9 14.99 0.72 0.39
N PRO A 10 15.35 1.81 -0.32
CA PRO A 10 14.52 2.36 -1.38
C PRO A 10 14.41 1.44 -2.60
N ILE A 11 15.45 0.69 -2.95
CA ILE A 11 15.38 -0.31 -4.04
C ILE A 11 14.39 -1.43 -3.67
N ALA A 12 14.50 -1.98 -2.46
CA ALA A 12 13.60 -3.04 -2.00
C ALA A 12 12.15 -2.55 -1.93
N ALA A 13 11.93 -1.35 -1.39
CA ALA A 13 10.62 -0.70 -1.36
C ALA A 13 10.03 -0.49 -2.76
N GLY A 14 10.84 -0.01 -3.71
CA GLY A 14 10.45 0.17 -5.10
C GLY A 14 10.07 -1.14 -5.79
N LEU A 15 10.85 -2.21 -5.59
CA LEU A 15 10.54 -3.55 -6.13
C LEU A 15 9.23 -4.10 -5.54
N LEU A 16 9.05 -4.03 -4.23
CA LEU A 16 7.83 -4.50 -3.56
C LEU A 16 6.59 -3.75 -4.04
N TYR A 17 6.69 -2.43 -4.18
CA TYR A 17 5.60 -1.59 -4.68
C TYR A 17 5.33 -1.84 -6.17
N GLY A 18 6.37 -1.99 -7.00
CA GLY A 18 6.21 -2.33 -8.41
C GLY A 18 5.52 -3.68 -8.62
N LEU A 19 5.92 -4.70 -7.87
CA LEU A 19 5.29 -6.02 -7.90
C LEU A 19 3.82 -5.96 -7.43
N SER A 20 3.51 -5.15 -6.41
CA SER A 20 2.12 -4.98 -5.96
C SER A 20 1.24 -4.39 -7.05
N ILE A 21 1.72 -3.37 -7.78
CA ILE A 21 1.00 -2.79 -8.92
C ILE A 21 0.75 -3.84 -10.01
N ILE A 22 1.76 -4.63 -10.37
CA ILE A 22 1.62 -5.66 -11.40
C ILE A 22 0.53 -6.67 -11.01
N PHE A 23 0.56 -7.17 -9.77
CA PHE A 23 -0.47 -8.09 -9.28
C PHE A 23 -1.87 -7.46 -9.24
N PHE A 24 -1.96 -6.18 -8.89
CA PHE A 24 -3.23 -5.46 -8.89
C PHE A 24 -3.80 -5.30 -10.31
N VAL A 25 -2.97 -4.91 -11.27
CA VAL A 25 -3.37 -4.76 -12.68
C VAL A 25 -3.78 -6.12 -13.26
N ASP A 26 -3.02 -7.18 -12.98
CA ASP A 26 -3.39 -8.54 -13.40
C ASP A 26 -4.75 -8.95 -12.81
N GLY A 27 -4.98 -8.67 -11.53
CA GLY A 27 -6.27 -8.85 -10.88
C GLY A 27 -7.43 -8.11 -11.56
N ILE A 28 -7.20 -6.86 -12.00
CA ILE A 28 -8.19 -6.09 -12.78
C ILE A 28 -8.48 -6.79 -14.11
N VAL A 29 -7.44 -7.16 -14.87
CA VAL A 29 -7.58 -7.80 -16.18
C VAL A 29 -8.35 -9.11 -16.05
N LEU A 30 -8.03 -9.93 -15.06
CA LEU A 30 -8.74 -11.18 -14.78
C LEU A 30 -10.20 -10.94 -14.39
N CYS A 31 -10.49 -9.90 -13.61
CA CYS A 31 -11.85 -9.56 -13.23
C CYS A 31 -12.70 -9.08 -14.42
N GLN A 32 -12.09 -8.38 -15.39
CA GLN A 32 -12.78 -7.95 -16.62
C GLN A 32 -13.17 -9.12 -17.53
N GLN A 33 -12.48 -10.26 -17.40
CA GLN A 33 -12.78 -11.49 -18.14
C GLN A 33 -13.93 -12.32 -17.53
N GLU A 34 -14.54 -11.89 -16.42
CA GLU A 34 -15.68 -12.60 -15.83
C GLU A 34 -16.89 -12.60 -16.80
N PRO A 35 -17.57 -13.75 -16.96
CA PRO A 35 -18.68 -13.91 -17.89
C PRO A 35 -19.90 -13.06 -17.50
N HIS A 36 -20.10 -12.84 -16.20
CA HIS A 36 -21.15 -11.96 -15.69
C HIS A 36 -20.61 -10.53 -15.53
N THR A 37 -21.23 -9.58 -16.23
CA THR A 37 -20.85 -8.15 -16.21
C THR A 37 -20.92 -7.53 -14.82
N GLU A 38 -21.85 -7.99 -13.97
CA GLU A 38 -21.97 -7.55 -12.57
C GLU A 38 -20.77 -7.93 -11.70
N ASN A 39 -20.00 -8.94 -12.11
CA ASN A 39 -18.82 -9.43 -11.42
C ASN A 39 -17.53 -8.79 -11.93
N ARG A 40 -17.61 -7.92 -12.96
CA ARG A 40 -16.46 -7.20 -13.50
C ARG A 40 -15.99 -6.11 -12.53
N PHE A 41 -14.78 -5.63 -12.80
CA PHE A 41 -14.14 -4.65 -11.95
C PHE A 41 -14.88 -3.31 -12.03
N SER A 42 -15.15 -2.69 -10.87
CA SER A 42 -15.82 -1.39 -10.75
C SER A 42 -14.88 -0.37 -10.12
N PHE A 43 -15.07 0.92 -10.44
CA PHE A 43 -14.27 2.02 -9.90
C PHE A 43 -14.22 2.03 -8.36
N LEU A 44 -15.28 1.61 -7.68
CA LEU A 44 -15.31 1.49 -6.22
C LEU A 44 -14.20 0.59 -5.67
N GLN A 45 -13.77 -0.42 -6.43
CA GLN A 45 -12.69 -1.32 -6.04
C GLN A 45 -11.30 -0.66 -6.16
N CYS A 46 -11.17 0.47 -6.87
CA CYS A 46 -9.93 1.27 -6.89
C CYS A 46 -9.77 2.17 -5.67
N ILE A 47 -10.84 2.51 -4.94
CA ILE A 47 -10.79 3.47 -3.84
C ILE A 47 -9.73 3.08 -2.80
N PRO A 48 -9.68 1.82 -2.30
CA PRO A 48 -8.62 1.42 -1.37
C PRO A 48 -7.22 1.62 -1.94
N VAL A 49 -6.98 1.27 -3.20
CA VAL A 49 -5.67 1.42 -3.86
C VAL A 49 -5.25 2.88 -3.95
N ILE A 50 -6.18 3.78 -4.28
CA ILE A 50 -5.93 5.22 -4.35
C ILE A 50 -5.55 5.77 -2.97
N PHE A 51 -6.33 5.46 -1.93
CA PHE A 51 -6.03 5.91 -0.56
C PHE A 51 -4.72 5.32 -0.06
N SER A 52 -4.45 4.04 -0.32
CA SER A 52 -3.18 3.38 0.02
C SER A 52 -1.97 4.09 -0.60
N THR A 53 -2.07 4.41 -1.88
CA THR A 53 -1.04 5.13 -2.63
C THR A 53 -0.87 6.56 -2.13
N ALA A 54 -1.98 7.27 -1.87
CA ALA A 54 -1.95 8.61 -1.31
C ALA A 54 -1.29 8.65 0.07
N GLY A 55 -1.58 7.67 0.94
CA GLY A 55 -0.89 7.53 2.22
C GLY A 55 0.61 7.31 2.06
N LEU A 56 1.03 6.45 1.12
CA LEU A 56 2.45 6.24 0.83
C LEU A 56 3.13 7.51 0.29
N LEU A 57 2.46 8.30 -0.54
CA LEU A 57 2.97 9.58 -1.02
C LEU A 57 3.07 10.61 0.12
N LEU A 58 2.08 10.65 1.03
CA LEU A 58 2.12 11.50 2.22
C LEU A 58 3.37 11.22 3.08
N LEU A 59 3.77 9.95 3.22
CA LEU A 59 4.99 9.57 3.93
C LEU A 59 6.25 10.24 3.36
N HIS A 60 6.32 10.45 2.05
CA HIS A 60 7.50 11.05 1.41
C HIS A 60 7.70 12.51 1.84
N PHE A 61 6.59 13.21 2.12
CA PHE A 61 6.61 14.59 2.61
C PHE A 61 6.94 14.72 4.09
N VAL A 62 6.98 13.62 4.85
CA VAL A 62 7.36 13.64 6.26
C VAL A 62 8.87 13.67 6.39
N SER A 63 9.40 14.72 7.04
CA SER A 63 10.81 14.77 7.43
C SER A 63 11.05 13.99 8.73
N PRO A 64 12.02 13.06 8.78
CA PRO A 64 12.38 12.37 10.03
C PRO A 64 12.87 13.34 11.12
N SER A 65 13.54 14.43 10.74
CA SER A 65 14.05 15.44 11.67
C SER A 65 12.92 16.21 12.38
N GLU A 66 11.87 16.62 11.65
CA GLU A 66 10.66 17.25 12.21
C GLU A 66 10.01 16.34 13.27
N VAL A 67 9.91 15.03 12.99
CA VAL A 67 9.34 14.05 13.91
C VAL A 67 10.20 13.87 15.17
N LYS A 68 11.53 13.82 15.00
CA LYS A 68 12.51 13.65 16.10
C LYS A 68 12.54 14.87 17.02
N GLN A 69 12.50 16.08 16.45
CA GLN A 69 12.47 17.34 17.21
C GLN A 69 11.12 17.62 17.87
N GLY A 70 10.10 16.80 17.57
CA GLY A 70 8.79 16.91 18.19
C GLY A 70 7.87 17.93 17.55
N ASP A 71 8.12 18.31 16.30
CA ASP A 71 7.18 19.13 15.53
C ASP A 71 5.86 18.38 15.36
N GLY A 72 4.78 19.01 15.83
CA GLY A 72 3.43 18.48 15.74
C GLY A 72 3.01 18.23 14.29
N ARG A 73 3.48 19.05 13.33
CA ARG A 73 3.12 18.90 11.91
C ARG A 73 3.65 17.58 11.34
N GLY A 74 4.93 17.29 11.56
CA GLY A 74 5.57 16.05 11.08
C GLY A 74 4.92 14.80 11.69
N ARG A 75 4.58 14.83 12.98
CA ARG A 75 3.89 13.72 13.67
C ARG A 75 2.48 13.50 13.14
N VAL A 76 1.71 14.57 12.92
CA VAL A 76 0.35 14.50 12.37
C VAL A 76 0.38 13.97 10.95
N MET A 77 1.30 14.46 10.10
CA MET A 77 1.44 13.96 8.72
C MET A 77 1.83 12.48 8.69
N LEU A 78 2.77 12.06 9.55
CA LEU A 78 3.14 10.65 9.69
C LEU A 78 1.94 9.80 10.11
N PHE A 79 1.20 10.23 11.13
CA PHE A 79 0.00 9.55 11.59
C PHE A 79 -1.07 9.45 10.49
N MET A 80 -1.33 10.55 9.79
CA MET A 80 -2.30 10.59 8.69
C MET A 80 -1.91 9.68 7.53
N SER A 81 -0.62 9.63 7.19
CA SER A 81 -0.07 8.70 6.20
C SER A 81 -0.38 7.25 6.59
N TRP A 82 -0.06 6.85 7.82
CA TRP A 82 -0.34 5.50 8.34
C TRP A 82 -1.83 5.20 8.41
N LEU A 83 -2.64 6.14 8.93
CA LEU A 83 -4.09 6.00 9.04
C LEU A 83 -4.72 5.78 7.66
N THR A 84 -4.27 6.52 6.65
CA THR A 84 -4.75 6.40 5.27
C THR A 84 -4.39 5.03 4.68
N MET A 85 -3.15 4.56 4.88
CA MET A 85 -2.73 3.23 4.40
C MET A 85 -3.46 2.09 5.11
N PHE A 86 -3.49 2.06 6.45
CA PHE A 86 -4.20 1.01 7.20
C PHE A 86 -5.71 1.05 6.98
N GLY A 87 -6.30 2.25 6.96
CA GLY A 87 -7.72 2.43 6.63
C GLY A 87 -8.05 1.89 5.24
N SER A 88 -7.15 2.06 4.28
CA SER A 88 -7.32 1.48 2.94
C SER A 88 -7.30 -0.06 2.95
N SER A 89 -6.42 -0.69 3.73
CA SER A 89 -6.39 -2.16 3.85
C SER A 89 -7.68 -2.71 4.46
N ILE A 90 -8.22 -2.02 5.47
CA ILE A 90 -9.52 -2.37 6.06
C ILE A 90 -10.63 -2.19 5.01
N GLY A 91 -10.64 -1.08 4.27
CA GLY A 91 -11.59 -0.85 3.19
C GLY A 91 -11.54 -1.92 2.10
N ALA A 92 -10.34 -2.35 1.69
CA ALA A 92 -10.14 -3.45 0.75
C ALA A 92 -10.73 -4.76 1.29
N LEU A 93 -10.47 -5.11 2.55
CA LEU A 93 -11.04 -6.30 3.19
C LEU A 93 -12.57 -6.26 3.24
N VAL A 94 -13.15 -5.09 3.55
CA VAL A 94 -14.60 -4.89 3.56
C VAL A 94 -15.19 -5.08 2.15
N ILE A 95 -14.57 -4.51 1.12
CA ILE A 95 -14.98 -4.70 -0.27
C ILE A 95 -14.87 -6.18 -0.67
N VAL A 96 -13.79 -6.86 -0.30
CA VAL A 96 -13.63 -8.29 -0.57
C VAL A 96 -14.70 -9.10 0.13
N PHE A 97 -14.99 -8.80 1.39
CA PHE A 97 -16.03 -9.48 2.14
C PHE A 97 -17.41 -9.35 1.48
N PHE A 98 -17.81 -8.15 1.06
CA PHE A 98 -19.12 -7.95 0.43
C PHE A 98 -19.22 -8.44 -1.00
N LEU A 99 -18.14 -8.39 -1.78
CA LEU A 99 -18.18 -8.72 -3.22
C LEU A 99 -17.72 -10.14 -3.55
N TYR A 100 -16.96 -10.80 -2.68
CA TYR A 100 -16.37 -12.10 -2.96
C TYR A 100 -16.77 -13.20 -1.96
N THR A 101 -17.25 -12.86 -0.75
CA THR A 101 -17.79 -13.86 0.17
C THR A 101 -19.22 -14.25 -0.24
N GLY A 102 -19.50 -15.55 -0.35
CA GLY A 102 -20.86 -16.07 -0.56
C GLY A 102 -21.42 -15.97 -1.99
N LYS A 103 -20.72 -15.34 -2.94
CA LYS A 103 -21.13 -15.33 -4.35
C LYS A 103 -20.64 -16.59 -5.09
N GLN A 104 -21.51 -17.59 -5.23
CA GLN A 104 -21.27 -18.77 -6.09
C GLN A 104 -21.17 -18.44 -7.59
N THR A 105 -21.49 -17.20 -7.99
CA THR A 105 -21.50 -16.75 -9.40
C THR A 105 -20.15 -16.23 -9.89
N ARG A 106 -19.17 -16.02 -9.01
CA ARG A 106 -17.82 -15.63 -9.41
C ARG A 106 -16.96 -16.86 -9.63
N THR A 107 -16.28 -16.90 -10.77
CA THR A 107 -15.37 -18.01 -11.07
C THR A 107 -14.02 -17.86 -10.39
N ARG A 108 -13.59 -16.63 -10.05
CA ARG A 108 -12.25 -16.37 -9.52
C ARG A 108 -12.26 -15.42 -8.30
N ALA A 109 -11.61 -15.86 -7.22
CA ALA A 109 -11.36 -15.02 -6.04
C ALA A 109 -10.09 -14.15 -6.19
N VAL A 110 -9.23 -14.47 -7.17
CA VAL A 110 -7.92 -13.83 -7.41
C VAL A 110 -8.00 -12.30 -7.40
N PRO A 111 -8.97 -11.63 -8.07
CA PRO A 111 -9.02 -10.17 -8.09
C PRO A 111 -9.18 -9.51 -6.72
N GLY A 112 -9.94 -10.13 -5.82
CA GLY A 112 -10.10 -9.66 -4.44
C GLY A 112 -8.82 -9.83 -3.63
N VAL A 113 -8.13 -10.95 -3.82
CA VAL A 113 -6.83 -11.22 -3.17
C VAL A 113 -5.79 -10.19 -3.60
N SER A 114 -5.69 -9.91 -4.91
CA SER A 114 -4.76 -8.90 -5.43
C SER A 114 -5.04 -7.49 -4.88
N LEU A 115 -6.30 -7.12 -4.69
CA LEU A 115 -6.68 -5.84 -4.07
C LEU A 115 -6.19 -5.74 -2.62
N VAL A 116 -6.45 -6.77 -1.82
CA VAL A 116 -6.01 -6.81 -0.41
C VAL A 116 -4.49 -6.82 -0.33
N LEU A 117 -3.84 -7.66 -1.14
CA LEU A 117 -2.38 -7.78 -1.18
C LEU A 117 -1.72 -6.44 -1.52
N TYR A 118 -2.25 -5.70 -2.50
CA TYR A 118 -1.78 -4.35 -2.81
C TYR A 118 -1.84 -3.43 -1.58
N THR A 119 -3.01 -3.34 -0.96
CA THR A 119 -3.23 -2.40 0.17
C THR A 119 -2.46 -2.78 1.43
N CYS A 120 -2.12 -4.06 1.62
CA CYS A 120 -1.29 -4.53 2.73
C CYS A 120 0.21 -4.32 2.48
N LEU A 121 0.65 -4.29 1.21
CA LEU A 121 2.05 -4.03 0.87
C LEU A 121 2.46 -2.58 1.08
N ALA A 122 1.55 -1.61 0.91
CA ALA A 122 1.89 -0.20 1.10
C ALA A 122 2.40 0.13 2.54
N PRO A 123 1.76 -0.32 3.64
CA PRO A 123 2.33 -0.23 5.00
C PRO A 123 3.72 -0.87 5.17
N ILE A 124 3.98 -1.99 4.48
CA ILE A 124 5.27 -2.69 4.53
C ILE A 124 6.33 -1.86 3.81
N VAL A 125 6.03 -1.39 2.59
CA VAL A 125 6.88 -0.48 1.82
C VAL A 125 7.17 0.79 2.61
N ALA A 126 6.15 1.38 3.23
CA ALA A 126 6.28 2.54 4.11
C ALA A 126 7.21 2.27 5.30
N SER A 127 7.10 1.09 5.93
CA SER A 127 7.99 0.68 7.02
C SER A 127 9.45 0.60 6.57
N VAL A 128 9.71 0.00 5.40
CA VAL A 128 11.05 -0.15 4.84
C VAL A 128 11.66 1.20 4.49
N LEU A 129 10.88 2.08 3.85
CA LEU A 129 11.30 3.44 3.51
C LEU A 129 11.58 4.27 4.77
N TRP A 130 10.67 4.22 5.75
CA TRP A 130 10.82 4.95 7.01
C TRP A 130 12.04 4.48 7.80
N TRP A 131 12.25 3.17 7.86
CA TRP A 131 13.45 2.59 8.47
C TRP A 131 14.73 3.06 7.76
N GLY A 132 14.75 2.98 6.43
CA GLY A 132 15.88 3.44 5.62
C GLY A 132 16.23 4.91 5.89
N ARG A 133 15.22 5.79 5.89
CA ARG A 133 15.40 7.23 6.15
C ARG A 133 15.89 7.52 7.58
N ARG A 134 15.45 6.74 8.58
CA ARG A 134 15.93 6.90 9.96
C ARG A 134 17.37 6.44 10.16
N VAL A 135 17.81 5.40 9.46
CA VAL A 135 19.18 4.89 9.58
C VAL A 135 20.18 5.84 8.92
N SER A 136 19.84 6.42 7.76
CA SER A 136 20.69 7.42 7.10
C SER A 136 20.89 8.70 7.93
N ASP A 137 19.89 9.12 8.72
CA ASP A 137 19.97 10.29 9.60
C ASP A 137 20.81 10.05 10.88
N ILE A 138 21.18 8.80 11.19
CA ILE A 138 22.03 8.49 12.37
C ILE A 138 23.50 8.81 12.09
N ASP A 139 23.92 8.78 10.81
CA ASP A 139 25.30 9.03 10.39
C ASP A 139 25.65 10.54 10.27
N GLU A 140 24.71 11.46 10.55
CA GLU A 140 24.95 12.92 10.61
C GLU A 140 25.42 13.42 12.00
N TRP A 141 26.09 12.56 12.79
CA TRP A 141 26.65 12.90 14.11
C TRP A 141 28.15 12.64 14.20
#